data_AF-A0A2N5NIU1-F1
#
_entry.id   AF-A0A2N5NIU1-F1
#
_cell.length_a   1.000
_cell.length_b   1.000
_cell.length_c   1.000
_cell.angle_alpha   90.00
_cell.angle_beta   90.00
_cell.angle_gamma   90.00
#
_symmetry.space_group_name_H-M   'P 1'
#
loop_
_entity.id
_entity.type
_entity.pdbx_description
1 polymer ?
#
loop_
_entity_poly.entity_id
_entity_poly.type
_entity_poly.pdbx_seq_one_letter_code
_entity_poly.pdbx_strand_id
1 'polypeptide(L)'
;MEEKAMKRRAGKRLIGVMTAGFVLLILILITIGVLQDSSQNKRTYKIIMVPKTIDESNDFWTGLIEGAKLGAEEFGCEIEVVGSDSEDDYEGQNRLIEESIKKNPDAFLIAPCSYTHTTEAVQEAINAGIKVILVDSVIDKEIANGVVATDNFKAGKELGTFAKTILKPDSKIGVVAHVKGSSTATEREDGIREGLGEDQNRIQDIVYCNSSYDLASDLTEKMLKERPEIDVVIGTNEYSAVGAARGVRKMGMEGQVKVVGFDNSVEQIQLLEAGVFQGIVIQKPFNIGYLGVEQAVKAIEGYPMEYNLDSGCKLITKENMYEEENQRLLYPFSGQQ
;
A
#
# COMPACT_ATOMS: atom_id res chain seq x y z
N MET A 1 -30.93 -49.17 -68.10
CA MET A 1 -31.45 -48.76 -66.78
C MET A 1 -30.34 -48.34 -65.81
N GLU A 2 -29.12 -48.87 -65.97
CA GLU A 2 -27.95 -48.57 -65.12
C GLU A 2 -27.37 -47.17 -65.29
N GLU A 3 -27.38 -46.58 -66.49
CA GLU A 3 -26.77 -45.26 -66.74
C GLU A 3 -27.47 -44.11 -65.98
N LYS A 4 -28.81 -44.17 -65.85
CA LYS A 4 -29.60 -43.20 -65.06
C LYS A 4 -29.35 -43.34 -63.55
N ALA A 5 -29.05 -44.55 -63.06
CA ALA A 5 -28.72 -44.78 -61.66
C ALA A 5 -27.31 -44.28 -61.31
N MET A 6 -26.36 -44.41 -62.26
CA MET A 6 -24.99 -43.92 -62.10
C MET A 6 -24.91 -42.38 -62.08
N LYS A 7 -25.62 -41.70 -62.99
CA LYS A 7 -25.72 -40.22 -63.00
C LYS A 7 -26.36 -39.65 -61.73
N ARG A 8 -27.38 -40.32 -61.18
CA ARG A 8 -28.02 -39.93 -59.90
C ARG A 8 -27.09 -40.12 -58.68
N ARG A 9 -26.26 -41.18 -58.66
CA ARG A 9 -25.25 -41.39 -57.61
C ARG A 9 -24.11 -40.37 -57.69
N ALA A 10 -23.67 -40.03 -58.90
CA ALA A 10 -22.66 -39.00 -59.12
C ALA A 10 -23.14 -37.61 -58.67
N GLY A 11 -24.38 -37.22 -59.02
CA GLY A 11 -24.98 -35.95 -58.60
C GLY A 11 -25.15 -35.84 -57.07
N LYS A 12 -25.58 -36.91 -56.39
CA LYS A 12 -25.68 -36.93 -54.92
C LYS A 12 -24.33 -36.86 -54.22
N ARG A 13 -23.29 -37.49 -54.77
CA ARG A 13 -21.90 -37.37 -54.27
C ARG A 13 -21.34 -35.96 -54.49
N LEU A 14 -21.60 -35.35 -55.63
CA LEU A 14 -21.13 -33.99 -55.93
C LEU A 14 -21.80 -32.95 -55.01
N ILE A 15 -23.11 -33.07 -54.79
CA ILE A 15 -23.86 -32.20 -53.85
C ILE A 15 -23.34 -32.38 -52.42
N GLY A 16 -23.07 -33.61 -51.98
CA GLY A 16 -22.52 -33.89 -50.64
C GLY A 16 -21.09 -33.35 -50.42
N VAL A 17 -20.25 -33.36 -51.46
CA VAL A 17 -18.90 -32.77 -51.41
C VAL A 17 -18.97 -31.23 -51.40
N MET A 18 -19.90 -30.63 -52.16
CA MET A 18 -20.10 -29.18 -52.16
C MET A 18 -20.67 -28.66 -50.84
N THR A 19 -21.62 -29.37 -50.22
CA THR A 19 -22.15 -28.98 -48.90
C THR A 19 -21.13 -29.16 -47.78
N ALA A 20 -20.32 -30.22 -47.81
CA ALA A 20 -19.22 -30.41 -46.86
C ALA A 20 -18.15 -29.32 -46.97
N GLY A 21 -17.80 -28.91 -48.21
CA GLY A 21 -16.88 -27.81 -48.45
C GLY A 21 -17.40 -26.46 -47.94
N PHE A 22 -18.70 -26.20 -48.09
CA PHE A 22 -19.33 -24.96 -47.62
C PHE A 22 -19.40 -24.88 -46.08
N VAL A 23 -19.71 -26.00 -45.41
CA VAL A 23 -19.69 -26.08 -43.93
C VAL A 23 -18.28 -25.92 -43.39
N LEU A 24 -17.27 -26.51 -44.04
CA LEU A 24 -15.88 -26.36 -43.64
C LEU A 24 -15.39 -24.91 -43.84
N LEU A 25 -15.82 -24.24 -44.91
CA LEU A 25 -15.51 -22.82 -45.15
C LEU A 25 -16.14 -21.91 -44.09
N ILE A 26 -17.39 -22.16 -43.70
CA ILE A 26 -18.07 -21.42 -42.63
C ILE A 26 -17.38 -21.66 -41.28
N LEU A 27 -17.00 -22.90 -40.98
CA LEU A 27 -16.26 -23.21 -39.74
C LEU A 27 -14.90 -22.50 -39.74
N ILE A 28 -14.16 -22.50 -40.85
CA ILE A 28 -12.89 -21.77 -40.97
C ILE A 28 -13.11 -20.26 -40.80
N LEU A 29 -14.15 -19.67 -41.40
CA LEU A 29 -14.48 -18.25 -41.24
C LEU A 29 -14.91 -17.89 -39.82
N ILE A 30 -15.64 -18.76 -39.12
CA ILE A 30 -15.98 -18.58 -37.69
C ILE A 30 -14.72 -18.69 -36.84
N THR A 31 -13.82 -19.65 -37.14
CA THR A 31 -12.58 -19.82 -36.39
C THR A 31 -11.63 -18.63 -36.61
N ILE A 32 -11.54 -18.10 -37.84
CA ILE A 32 -10.78 -16.89 -38.16
C ILE A 32 -11.43 -15.64 -37.52
N GLY A 33 -12.75 -15.54 -37.49
CA GLY A 33 -13.45 -14.45 -36.81
C GLY A 33 -13.23 -14.46 -35.29
N VAL A 34 -13.22 -15.64 -34.66
CA VAL A 34 -12.90 -15.81 -33.23
C VAL A 34 -11.41 -15.57 -32.94
N LEU A 35 -10.51 -15.93 -33.86
CA LEU A 35 -9.07 -15.64 -33.76
C LEU A 35 -8.71 -14.18 -34.10
N GLN A 36 -9.57 -13.45 -34.81
CA GLN A 36 -9.42 -12.01 -35.07
C GLN A 36 -10.00 -11.16 -33.93
N ASP A 37 -11.00 -11.65 -33.20
CA ASP A 37 -11.56 -10.96 -32.03
C ASP A 37 -10.59 -11.02 -30.81
N SER A 38 -9.65 -11.96 -30.78
CA SER A 38 -8.55 -11.95 -29.81
C SER A 38 -7.46 -10.90 -30.11
N SER A 39 -7.64 -10.08 -31.15
CA SER A 39 -6.82 -8.90 -31.45
C SER A 39 -7.56 -7.58 -31.20
N GLN A 40 -8.56 -7.56 -30.31
CA GLN A 40 -9.03 -6.29 -29.75
C GLN A 40 -7.82 -5.55 -29.18
N ASN A 41 -7.54 -4.36 -29.72
CA ASN A 41 -6.68 -3.37 -29.07
C ASN A 41 -7.19 -3.20 -27.64
N LYS A 42 -6.60 -3.94 -26.69
CA LYS A 42 -6.86 -3.73 -25.27
C LYS A 42 -6.52 -2.26 -25.01
N ARG A 43 -7.53 -1.48 -24.66
CA ARG A 43 -7.36 -0.08 -24.27
C ARG A 43 -6.37 -0.07 -23.12
N THR A 44 -5.21 0.56 -23.32
CA THR A 44 -4.26 0.83 -22.24
C THR A 44 -4.88 1.88 -21.32
N TYR A 45 -5.13 1.52 -20.07
CA TYR A 45 -5.64 2.45 -19.08
C TYR A 45 -4.54 3.35 -18.55
N LYS A 46 -4.85 4.61 -18.28
CA LYS A 46 -3.93 5.58 -17.70
C LYS A 46 -4.24 5.77 -16.23
N ILE A 47 -3.27 5.43 -15.38
CA ILE A 47 -3.35 5.59 -13.94
C ILE A 47 -2.33 6.64 -13.51
N ILE A 48 -2.75 7.57 -12.65
CA ILE A 48 -1.80 8.45 -11.95
C ILE A 48 -1.81 8.07 -10.49
N MET A 49 -0.64 7.78 -9.95
CA MET A 49 -0.44 7.53 -8.53
C MET A 49 0.11 8.78 -7.86
N VAL A 50 -0.52 9.16 -6.76
CA VAL A 50 -0.18 10.30 -5.92
C VAL A 50 0.13 9.79 -4.50
N PRO A 51 1.37 9.32 -4.23
CA PRO A 51 1.77 8.98 -2.87
C PRO A 51 1.91 10.23 -1.99
N LYS A 52 2.13 10.08 -0.69
CA LYS A 52 2.42 11.21 0.20
C LYS A 52 3.77 11.87 -0.10
N THR A 53 4.73 11.10 -0.60
CA THR A 53 6.02 11.59 -1.06
C THR A 53 6.66 10.56 -2.00
N ILE A 54 7.69 10.98 -2.75
CA ILE A 54 8.60 10.09 -3.46
C ILE A 54 9.95 10.19 -2.76
N ASP A 55 10.20 9.27 -1.84
CA ASP A 55 11.46 9.16 -1.09
C ASP A 55 12.10 7.80 -1.34
N GLU A 56 13.18 7.78 -2.13
CA GLU A 56 13.96 6.56 -2.44
C GLU A 56 14.72 6.01 -1.22
N SER A 57 14.82 6.78 -0.14
CA SER A 57 15.43 6.34 1.13
C SER A 57 14.43 5.67 2.08
N ASN A 58 13.13 5.72 1.75
CA ASN A 58 12.06 5.12 2.53
C ASN A 58 11.57 3.82 1.89
N ASP A 59 11.71 2.71 2.61
CA ASP A 59 11.42 1.37 2.08
C ASP A 59 9.90 1.14 1.90
N PHE A 60 9.06 1.76 2.73
CA PHE A 60 7.60 1.71 2.56
C PHE A 60 7.14 2.33 1.23
N TRP A 61 7.51 3.58 0.95
CA TRP A 61 7.08 4.28 -0.27
C TRP A 61 7.66 3.62 -1.53
N THR A 62 8.93 3.20 -1.47
CA THR A 62 9.56 2.47 -2.58
C THR A 62 8.80 1.18 -2.89
N GLY A 63 8.52 0.35 -1.88
CA GLY A 63 7.78 -0.90 -2.06
C GLY A 63 6.36 -0.69 -2.57
N LEU A 64 5.66 0.36 -2.12
CA LEU A 64 4.31 0.68 -2.59
C LEU A 64 4.31 1.10 -4.06
N ILE A 65 5.25 1.96 -4.46
CA ILE A 65 5.42 2.40 -5.85
C ILE A 65 5.79 1.22 -6.75
N GLU A 66 6.67 0.33 -6.31
CA GLU A 66 7.04 -0.87 -7.07
C GLU A 66 5.87 -1.83 -7.26
N GLY A 67 5.08 -2.05 -6.22
CA GLY A 67 3.84 -2.84 -6.31
C GLY A 67 2.86 -2.26 -7.32
N ALA A 68 2.66 -0.94 -7.30
CA ALA A 68 1.80 -0.26 -8.26
C ALA A 68 2.36 -0.36 -9.70
N LYS A 69 3.68 -0.23 -9.89
CA LYS A 69 4.32 -0.40 -11.21
C LYS A 69 4.13 -1.81 -11.76
N LEU A 70 4.36 -2.86 -10.94
CA LEU A 70 4.14 -4.23 -11.38
C LEU A 70 2.66 -4.49 -11.68
N GLY A 71 1.75 -4.03 -10.81
CA GLY A 71 0.32 -4.12 -11.06
C GLY A 71 -0.06 -3.47 -12.40
N ALA A 72 0.46 -2.27 -12.67
CA ALA A 72 0.22 -1.60 -13.94
C ALA A 72 0.70 -2.41 -15.15
N GLU A 73 1.89 -3.02 -15.07
CA GLU A 73 2.40 -3.90 -16.11
C GLU A 73 1.48 -5.11 -16.35
N GLU A 74 1.11 -5.84 -15.30
CA GLU A 74 0.29 -7.06 -15.40
C GLU A 74 -1.13 -6.78 -15.88
N PHE A 75 -1.71 -5.65 -15.46
CA PHE A 75 -3.05 -5.24 -15.88
C PHE A 75 -3.07 -4.42 -17.18
N GLY A 76 -1.92 -4.21 -17.84
CA GLY A 76 -1.85 -3.50 -19.13
C GLY A 76 -2.16 -2.01 -19.04
N CYS A 77 -1.75 -1.36 -17.96
CA CYS A 77 -1.93 0.06 -17.68
C CYS A 77 -0.62 0.84 -17.88
N GLU A 78 -0.73 2.11 -18.26
CA GLU A 78 0.33 3.11 -18.08
C GLU A 78 0.17 3.74 -16.69
N ILE A 79 1.26 3.81 -15.92
CA ILE A 79 1.26 4.48 -14.61
C ILE A 79 2.26 5.63 -14.58
N GLU A 80 1.78 6.81 -14.16
CA GLU A 80 2.62 7.95 -13.81
C GLU A 80 2.60 8.12 -12.29
N VAL A 81 3.74 8.43 -11.67
CA VAL A 81 3.84 8.68 -10.23
C VAL A 81 4.22 10.14 -10.03
N VAL A 82 3.41 10.88 -9.27
CA VAL A 82 3.65 12.28 -8.89
C VAL A 82 3.42 12.44 -7.40
N GLY A 83 4.42 12.89 -6.64
CA GLY A 83 4.32 13.03 -5.18
C GLY A 83 4.81 14.40 -4.72
N SER A 84 4.34 14.82 -3.56
CA SER A 84 4.83 16.01 -2.84
C SER A 84 6.23 15.81 -2.28
N ASP A 85 6.86 16.90 -1.85
CA ASP A 85 8.22 16.87 -1.32
C ASP A 85 8.30 16.11 0.03
N SER A 86 7.26 16.19 0.86
CA SER A 86 7.19 15.54 2.17
C SER A 86 5.77 15.10 2.51
N GLU A 87 5.62 14.18 3.48
CA GLU A 87 4.29 13.68 3.87
C GLU A 87 3.39 14.73 4.55
N ASP A 88 3.95 15.82 5.07
CA ASP A 88 3.19 16.93 5.67
C ASP A 88 2.80 18.03 4.65
N ASP A 89 3.29 17.96 3.41
CA ASP A 89 2.97 18.91 2.33
C ASP A 89 1.64 18.56 1.62
N TYR A 90 0.53 18.65 2.36
CA TYR A 90 -0.79 18.43 1.79
C TYR A 90 -1.15 19.49 0.73
N GLU A 91 -0.64 20.71 0.84
CA GLU A 91 -0.89 21.77 -0.14
C GLU A 91 -0.24 21.46 -1.49
N GLY A 92 1.00 20.97 -1.49
CA GLY A 92 1.69 20.49 -2.68
C GLY A 92 1.02 19.27 -3.28
N GLN A 93 0.61 18.30 -2.45
CA GLN A 93 -0.11 17.13 -2.94
C GLN A 93 -1.44 17.53 -3.61
N ASN A 94 -2.21 18.43 -3.00
CA ASN A 94 -3.48 18.90 -3.57
C ASN A 94 -3.27 19.59 -4.93
N ARG A 95 -2.24 20.44 -5.06
CA ARG A 95 -1.88 21.05 -6.35
C ARG A 95 -1.52 20.00 -7.41
N LEU A 96 -0.78 18.96 -7.03
CA LEU A 96 -0.42 17.86 -7.94
C LEU A 96 -1.65 17.07 -8.38
N ILE A 97 -2.63 16.84 -7.51
CA ILE A 97 -3.92 16.23 -7.86
C ILE A 97 -4.65 17.10 -8.87
N GLU A 98 -4.83 18.40 -8.59
CA GLU A 98 -5.51 19.36 -9.47
C GLU A 98 -4.86 19.47 -10.85
N GLU A 99 -3.53 19.48 -10.92
CA GLU A 99 -2.78 19.47 -12.18
C GLU A 99 -2.95 18.15 -12.93
N SER A 100 -2.96 17.03 -12.20
CA SER A 100 -3.10 15.70 -12.79
C SER A 100 -4.51 15.43 -13.31
N ILE A 101 -5.55 16.05 -12.76
CA ILE A 101 -6.92 16.00 -13.30
C ILE A 101 -6.93 16.48 -14.76
N LYS A 102 -6.13 17.50 -15.11
CA LYS A 102 -6.04 18.06 -16.48
C LYS A 102 -5.46 17.07 -17.49
N LYS A 103 -4.73 16.05 -17.03
CA LYS A 103 -4.22 14.96 -17.87
C LYS A 103 -5.29 13.93 -18.21
N ASN A 104 -6.46 14.02 -17.57
CA ASN A 104 -7.62 13.15 -17.77
C ASN A 104 -7.25 11.64 -17.71
N PRO A 105 -6.62 11.17 -16.61
CA PRO A 105 -6.38 9.75 -16.42
C PRO A 105 -7.70 8.99 -16.26
N ASP A 106 -7.66 7.67 -16.46
CA ASP A 106 -8.81 6.80 -16.21
C ASP A 106 -9.03 6.59 -14.70
N ALA A 107 -7.94 6.55 -13.92
CA ALA A 107 -7.99 6.44 -12.47
C ALA A 107 -6.83 7.15 -11.76
N PHE A 108 -7.07 7.47 -10.49
CA PHE A 108 -6.07 7.84 -9.52
C PHE A 108 -5.89 6.74 -8.46
N LEU A 109 -4.64 6.54 -8.03
CA LEU A 109 -4.30 5.97 -6.73
C LEU A 109 -3.79 7.11 -5.85
N ILE A 110 -4.44 7.41 -4.73
CA ILE A 110 -4.06 8.56 -3.87
C ILE A 110 -3.78 8.07 -2.46
N ALA A 111 -2.62 8.40 -1.90
CA ALA A 111 -2.35 8.29 -0.47
C ALA A 111 -2.43 9.70 0.14
N PRO A 112 -3.57 10.10 0.75
CA PRO A 112 -3.76 11.47 1.22
C PRO A 112 -2.75 11.86 2.30
N CYS A 113 -2.10 13.01 2.15
CA CYS A 113 -1.25 13.62 3.18
C CYS A 113 -2.07 14.08 4.39
N SER A 114 -3.32 14.52 4.17
CA SER A 114 -4.21 15.00 5.22
C SER A 114 -5.58 14.33 5.18
N TYR A 115 -6.09 13.96 6.36
CA TYR A 115 -7.42 13.38 6.51
C TYR A 115 -8.54 14.33 6.07
N THR A 116 -8.42 15.63 6.36
CA THR A 116 -9.47 16.63 6.07
C THR A 116 -9.14 17.55 4.91
N HIS A 117 -7.87 17.92 4.72
CA HIS A 117 -7.50 18.95 3.74
C HIS A 117 -7.35 18.40 2.31
N THR A 118 -7.24 17.08 2.13
CA THR A 118 -7.14 16.45 0.79
C THR A 118 -8.51 16.07 0.21
N THR A 119 -9.58 16.13 1.02
CA THR A 119 -10.94 15.73 0.64
C THR A 119 -11.48 16.51 -0.57
N GLU A 120 -11.23 17.83 -0.64
CA GLU A 120 -11.72 18.66 -1.73
C GLU A 120 -11.06 18.28 -3.07
N ALA A 121 -9.73 18.14 -3.10
CA ALA A 121 -9.00 17.71 -4.29
C ALA A 121 -9.44 16.33 -4.79
N VAL A 122 -9.71 15.38 -3.87
CA VAL A 122 -10.28 14.06 -4.22
C VAL A 122 -11.68 14.20 -4.82
N GLN A 123 -12.53 15.06 -4.23
CA GLN A 123 -13.87 15.31 -4.74
C GLN A 123 -13.86 15.91 -6.15
N GLU A 124 -12.91 16.81 -6.46
CA GLU A 124 -12.73 17.37 -7.79
C GLU A 124 -12.36 16.30 -8.83
N ALA A 125 -11.45 15.37 -8.48
CA ALA A 125 -11.10 14.26 -9.37
C ALA A 125 -12.31 13.37 -9.69
N ILE A 126 -13.13 13.05 -8.68
CA ILE A 126 -14.37 12.29 -8.85
C ILE A 126 -15.37 13.06 -9.74
N ASN A 127 -15.52 14.37 -9.52
CA ASN A 127 -16.41 15.22 -10.32
C ASN A 127 -15.97 15.32 -11.79
N ALA A 128 -14.67 15.17 -12.07
CA ALA A 128 -14.13 15.07 -13.42
C ALA A 128 -14.38 13.70 -14.09
N GLY A 129 -15.00 12.75 -13.38
CA GLY A 129 -15.32 11.41 -13.88
C GLY A 129 -14.16 10.41 -13.75
N ILE A 130 -13.08 10.78 -13.07
CA ILE A 130 -11.91 9.93 -12.84
C ILE A 130 -12.21 8.97 -11.69
N LYS A 131 -11.83 7.70 -11.82
CA LYS A 131 -11.95 6.74 -10.72
C LYS A 131 -10.90 7.02 -9.66
N VAL A 132 -11.25 6.98 -8.38
CA VAL A 132 -10.29 7.23 -7.30
C VAL A 132 -10.25 6.03 -6.37
N ILE A 133 -9.07 5.43 -6.22
CA ILE A 133 -8.78 4.47 -5.17
C ILE A 133 -7.85 5.14 -4.16
N LEU A 134 -8.24 5.14 -2.89
CA LEU A 134 -7.34 5.56 -1.82
C LEU A 134 -6.42 4.42 -1.45
N VAL A 135 -5.14 4.70 -1.26
CA VAL A 135 -4.13 3.70 -0.88
C VAL A 135 -3.39 4.16 0.38
N ASP A 136 -3.07 3.24 1.30
CA ASP A 136 -2.42 3.49 2.61
C ASP A 136 -3.24 4.34 3.61
N SER A 137 -3.74 5.49 3.17
CA SER A 137 -4.41 6.49 3.99
C SER A 137 -5.78 6.86 3.43
N VAL A 138 -6.64 7.44 4.26
CA VAL A 138 -8.01 7.82 3.92
C VAL A 138 -8.26 9.31 4.13
N ILE A 139 -9.37 9.79 3.58
CA ILE A 139 -9.93 11.13 3.82
C ILE A 139 -11.20 11.04 4.69
N ASP A 140 -11.68 12.17 5.18
CA ASP A 140 -12.82 12.30 6.10
C ASP A 140 -14.20 12.04 5.50
N LYS A 141 -14.26 11.56 4.25
CA LYS A 141 -15.51 11.20 3.54
C LYS A 141 -15.33 9.95 2.69
N GLU A 142 -16.35 9.09 2.72
CA GLU A 142 -16.44 7.90 1.87
C GLU A 142 -16.90 8.24 0.43
N ILE A 143 -16.12 9.05 -0.29
CA ILE A 143 -16.44 9.48 -1.67
C ILE A 143 -15.64 8.74 -2.77
N ALA A 144 -14.51 8.14 -2.41
CA ALA A 144 -13.68 7.37 -3.35
C ALA A 144 -14.39 6.09 -3.83
N ASN A 145 -13.90 5.46 -4.89
CA ASN A 145 -14.43 4.20 -5.39
C ASN A 145 -14.03 2.98 -4.54
N GLY A 146 -12.90 3.07 -3.83
CA GLY A 146 -12.42 2.04 -2.93
C GLY A 146 -11.18 2.48 -2.16
N VAL A 147 -10.78 1.68 -1.19
CA VAL A 147 -9.65 1.88 -0.29
C VAL A 147 -8.84 0.59 -0.22
N VAL A 148 -7.52 0.69 -0.38
CA VAL A 148 -6.57 -0.41 -0.14
C VAL A 148 -5.57 0.08 0.91
N ALA A 149 -5.72 -0.40 2.15
CA ALA A 149 -4.89 0.08 3.25
C ALA A 149 -4.72 -1.01 4.30
N THR A 150 -3.73 -0.84 5.17
CA THR A 150 -3.67 -1.58 6.42
C THR A 150 -4.79 -1.09 7.34
N ASP A 151 -5.45 -1.98 8.08
CA ASP A 151 -6.24 -1.57 9.26
C ASP A 151 -5.30 -0.97 10.33
N ASN A 152 -5.10 0.34 10.28
CA ASN A 152 -4.14 1.06 11.11
C ASN A 152 -4.51 1.07 12.59
N PHE A 153 -5.81 1.05 12.92
CA PHE A 153 -6.24 0.95 14.31
C PHE A 153 -5.89 -0.42 14.89
N LYS A 154 -6.19 -1.49 14.15
CA LYS A 154 -5.81 -2.87 14.53
C LYS A 154 -4.30 -3.02 14.61
N ALA A 155 -3.55 -2.48 13.66
CA ALA A 155 -2.08 -2.51 13.67
C ALA A 155 -1.51 -1.74 14.87
N GLY A 156 -2.08 -0.56 15.18
CA GLY A 156 -1.75 0.20 16.40
C GLY A 156 -2.03 -0.59 17.67
N LYS A 157 -3.19 -1.25 17.72
CA LYS A 157 -3.59 -2.11 18.85
C LYS A 157 -2.66 -3.30 19.03
N GLU A 158 -2.22 -3.93 17.95
CA GLU A 158 -1.23 -5.00 17.98
C GLU A 158 0.10 -4.49 18.55
N LEU A 159 0.60 -3.34 18.08
CA LEU A 159 1.83 -2.74 18.60
C LEU A 159 1.70 -2.33 20.07
N GLY A 160 0.60 -1.69 20.46
CA GLY A 160 0.34 -1.29 21.85
C GLY A 160 0.22 -2.48 22.80
N THR A 161 -0.44 -3.55 22.35
CA THR A 161 -0.55 -4.81 23.10
C THR A 161 0.83 -5.43 23.29
N PHE A 162 1.67 -5.45 22.26
CA PHE A 162 3.04 -5.91 22.37
C PHE A 162 3.87 -5.02 23.29
N ALA A 163 3.81 -3.70 23.13
CA ALA A 163 4.52 -2.73 23.96
C ALA A 163 4.21 -2.94 25.44
N LYS A 164 2.95 -3.24 25.79
CA LYS A 164 2.54 -3.58 27.16
C LYS A 164 3.32 -4.77 27.74
N THR A 165 3.64 -5.78 26.94
CA THR A 165 4.34 -6.99 27.40
C THR A 165 5.80 -6.74 27.79
N ILE A 166 6.40 -5.66 27.29
CA ILE A 166 7.80 -5.33 27.56
C ILE A 166 7.98 -4.27 28.67
N LEU A 167 6.88 -3.73 29.19
CA LEU A 167 6.87 -2.75 30.28
C LEU A 167 7.23 -3.40 31.61
N LYS A 168 7.99 -2.66 32.41
CA LYS A 168 8.20 -2.92 33.84
C LYS A 168 7.14 -2.16 34.65
N PRO A 169 6.96 -2.45 35.96
CA PRO A 169 5.98 -1.75 36.79
C PRO A 169 6.05 -0.21 36.74
N ASP A 170 7.25 0.36 36.63
CA ASP A 170 7.45 1.82 36.62
C ASP A 170 7.79 2.40 35.24
N SER A 171 7.72 1.60 34.17
CA SER A 171 8.09 2.04 32.82
C SER A 171 7.31 3.27 32.37
N LYS A 172 7.95 4.12 31.58
CA LYS A 172 7.41 5.37 31.03
C LYS A 172 7.60 5.40 29.53
N ILE A 173 6.56 5.85 28.84
CA ILE A 173 6.45 5.73 27.39
C ILE A 173 6.60 7.10 26.74
N GLY A 174 7.48 7.19 25.74
CA GLY A 174 7.51 8.27 24.77
C GLY A 174 6.89 7.82 23.45
N VAL A 175 6.14 8.67 22.77
CA VAL A 175 5.62 8.39 21.43
C VAL A 175 6.21 9.40 20.44
N VAL A 176 6.83 8.88 19.39
CA VAL A 176 7.24 9.65 18.21
C VAL A 176 6.23 9.33 17.13
N ALA A 177 5.30 10.25 16.92
CA ALA A 177 4.33 10.18 15.85
C ALA A 177 4.86 10.85 14.58
N HIS A 178 4.17 10.63 13.46
CA HIS A 178 4.57 11.18 12.16
C HIS A 178 3.86 12.50 11.85
N VAL A 179 2.98 12.53 10.85
CA VAL A 179 2.26 13.73 10.42
C VAL A 179 0.96 13.87 11.19
N LYS A 180 0.86 14.93 11.99
CA LYS A 180 -0.36 15.24 12.74
C LYS A 180 -1.51 15.56 11.79
N GLY A 181 -2.65 14.89 11.96
CA GLY A 181 -3.84 15.09 11.11
C GLY A 181 -3.86 14.22 9.85
N SER A 182 -2.90 13.31 9.67
CA SER A 182 -3.06 12.17 8.76
C SER A 182 -3.94 11.09 9.40
N SER A 183 -4.64 10.30 8.58
CA SER A 183 -5.50 9.22 9.09
C SER A 183 -4.65 8.14 9.80
N THR A 184 -3.53 7.74 9.19
CA THR A 184 -2.60 6.73 9.70
C THR A 184 -2.04 7.10 11.07
N ALA A 185 -1.64 8.35 11.30
CA ALA A 185 -1.13 8.79 12.62
C ALA A 185 -2.22 8.69 13.69
N THR A 186 -3.42 9.14 13.37
CA THR A 186 -4.56 9.16 14.29
C THR A 186 -4.97 7.74 14.66
N GLU A 187 -5.22 6.89 13.66
CA GLU A 187 -5.67 5.51 13.85
C GLU A 187 -4.64 4.66 14.60
N ARG A 188 -3.35 4.79 14.27
CA ARG A 188 -2.28 4.05 14.97
C ARG A 188 -2.12 4.52 16.40
N GLU A 189 -2.17 5.83 16.68
CA GLU A 189 -2.10 6.33 18.05
C GLU A 189 -3.28 5.84 18.91
N ASP A 190 -4.50 5.91 18.36
CA ASP A 190 -5.70 5.43 19.06
C ASP A 190 -5.62 3.92 19.31
N GLY A 191 -5.18 3.17 18.30
CA GLY A 191 -4.89 1.74 18.44
C GLY A 191 -3.85 1.45 19.50
N ILE A 192 -2.72 2.17 19.51
CA ILE A 192 -1.65 2.00 20.52
C ILE A 192 -2.21 2.21 21.93
N ARG A 193 -3.02 3.26 22.15
CA ARG A 193 -3.65 3.52 23.46
C ARG A 193 -4.58 2.39 23.88
N GLU A 194 -5.41 1.92 22.95
CA GLU A 194 -6.30 0.78 23.16
C GLU A 194 -5.51 -0.49 23.52
N GLY A 195 -4.40 -0.77 22.82
CA GLY A 195 -3.53 -1.92 23.09
C GLY A 195 -2.82 -1.85 24.44
N LEU A 196 -2.41 -0.65 24.87
CA LEU A 196 -1.83 -0.43 26.19
C LEU A 196 -2.87 -0.60 27.32
N GLY A 197 -4.14 -0.28 27.05
CA GLY A 197 -5.21 -0.31 28.05
C GLY A 197 -4.94 0.73 29.16
N GLU A 198 -4.96 0.31 30.43
CA GLU A 198 -4.69 1.22 31.56
C GLU A 198 -3.29 1.83 31.51
N ASP A 199 -2.30 1.13 30.95
CA ASP A 199 -0.90 1.59 30.87
C ASP A 199 -0.71 2.76 29.90
N GLN A 200 -1.74 3.16 29.14
CA GLN A 200 -1.70 4.39 28.35
C GLN A 200 -1.46 5.64 29.23
N ASN A 201 -1.81 5.58 30.52
CA ASN A 201 -1.51 6.64 31.50
C ASN A 201 -0.01 6.84 31.77
N ARG A 202 0.84 5.93 31.26
CA ARG A 202 2.30 6.01 31.37
C ARG A 202 2.96 6.76 30.22
N ILE A 203 2.20 7.12 29.18
CA ILE A 203 2.68 7.99 28.10
C ILE A 203 3.01 9.36 28.71
N GLN A 204 4.28 9.73 28.67
CA GLN A 204 4.78 10.98 29.24
C GLN A 204 4.86 12.09 28.20
N ASP A 205 5.04 11.73 26.92
CA ASP A 205 5.17 12.70 25.85
C ASP A 205 4.81 12.11 24.49
N ILE A 206 4.32 12.97 23.61
CA ILE A 206 3.98 12.67 22.22
C ILE A 206 4.49 13.81 21.35
N VAL A 207 5.40 13.49 20.45
CA VAL A 207 6.00 14.44 19.51
C VAL A 207 5.69 14.02 18.08
N TYR A 208 5.56 14.98 17.17
CA TYR A 208 5.26 14.74 15.76
C TYR A 208 6.49 15.10 14.92
N CYS A 209 7.06 14.12 14.23
CA CYS A 209 8.28 14.30 13.44
C CYS A 209 8.03 14.64 11.97
N ASN A 210 6.77 14.77 11.55
CA ASN A 210 6.38 15.06 10.17
C ASN A 210 7.06 14.14 9.14
N SER A 211 7.24 12.86 9.50
CA SER A 211 7.91 11.88 8.64
C SER A 211 9.32 12.30 8.20
N SER A 212 10.09 12.91 9.11
CA SER A 212 11.51 13.18 8.94
C SER A 212 12.33 12.34 9.92
N TYR A 213 13.29 11.55 9.40
CA TYR A 213 14.20 10.74 10.24
C TYR A 213 15.02 11.62 11.19
N ASP A 214 15.53 12.76 10.70
CA ASP A 214 16.37 13.66 11.48
C ASP A 214 15.57 14.35 12.57
N LEU A 215 14.38 14.87 12.23
CA LEU A 215 13.50 15.49 13.22
C LEU A 215 13.05 14.47 14.28
N ALA A 216 12.72 13.23 13.88
CA ALA A 216 12.40 12.15 14.81
C ALA A 216 13.56 11.84 15.76
N SER A 217 14.80 11.80 15.27
CA SER A 217 16.00 11.64 16.10
C SER A 217 16.15 12.79 17.09
N ASP A 218 16.09 14.04 16.63
CA ASP A 218 16.31 15.22 17.46
C ASP A 218 15.22 15.37 18.53
N LEU A 219 13.96 15.11 18.17
CA LEU A 219 12.84 15.10 19.11
C LEU A 219 12.98 14.00 20.15
N THR A 220 13.49 12.82 19.77
CA THR A 220 13.74 11.73 20.72
C THR A 220 14.85 12.08 21.69
N GLU A 221 15.97 12.64 21.21
CA GLU A 221 17.04 13.11 22.10
C GLU A 221 16.54 14.16 23.09
N LYS A 222 15.75 15.12 22.61
CA LYS A 222 15.15 16.15 23.47
C LYS A 222 14.22 15.53 24.50
N MET A 223 13.32 14.64 24.08
CA MET A 223 12.38 13.94 24.94
C MET A 223 13.10 13.17 26.06
N LEU A 224 14.15 12.42 25.73
CA LEU A 224 14.93 11.65 26.70
C LEU A 224 15.77 12.53 27.64
N LYS A 225 16.23 13.70 27.18
CA LYS A 225 16.92 14.70 28.04
C LYS A 225 15.96 15.33 29.04
N GLU A 226 14.74 15.67 28.60
CA GLU A 226 13.72 16.32 29.44
C GLU A 226 13.03 15.33 30.39
N ARG A 227 12.94 14.05 29.97
CA ARG A 227 12.24 12.97 30.67
C ARG A 227 13.10 11.70 30.72
N PRO A 228 14.19 11.70 31.51
CA PRO A 228 15.13 10.58 31.58
C PRO A 228 14.50 9.29 32.15
N GLU A 229 13.29 9.36 32.72
CA GLU A 229 12.53 8.20 33.17
C GLU A 229 11.89 7.38 32.03
N ILE A 230 11.81 7.92 30.81
CA ILE A 230 11.30 7.18 29.64
C ILE A 230 12.24 6.02 29.31
N ASP A 231 11.69 4.80 29.35
CA ASP A 231 12.41 3.55 29.06
C ASP A 231 11.81 2.76 27.89
N VAL A 232 10.71 3.23 27.31
CA VAL A 232 10.13 2.72 26.06
C VAL A 232 9.76 3.87 25.13
N VAL A 233 10.16 3.78 23.86
CA VAL A 233 9.77 4.72 22.80
C VAL A 233 9.01 3.98 21.70
N ILE A 234 7.87 4.54 21.28
CA ILE A 234 7.02 3.98 20.22
C ILE A 234 7.07 4.90 19.00
N GLY A 235 7.50 4.39 17.84
CA GLY A 235 7.45 5.10 16.56
C GLY A 235 6.26 4.68 15.69
N THR A 236 5.47 5.62 15.15
CA THR A 236 4.19 5.27 14.48
C THR A 236 4.26 5.10 12.96
N ASN A 237 5.41 5.30 12.33
CA ASN A 237 5.75 4.88 10.97
C ASN A 237 7.27 4.64 10.88
N GLU A 238 7.78 4.27 9.71
CA GLU A 238 9.20 4.06 9.44
C GLU A 238 10.08 5.24 9.89
N TYR A 239 9.77 6.47 9.43
CA TYR A 239 10.53 7.68 9.77
C TYR A 239 10.60 7.91 11.28
N SER A 240 9.46 7.84 11.96
CA SER A 240 9.36 7.99 13.40
C SER A 240 10.13 6.91 14.14
N ALA A 241 9.98 5.65 13.74
CA ALA A 241 10.59 4.51 14.41
C ALA A 241 12.11 4.50 14.24
N VAL A 242 12.60 4.60 13.00
CA VAL A 242 14.05 4.65 12.70
C VAL A 242 14.68 5.87 13.36
N GLY A 243 14.08 7.05 13.21
CA GLY A 243 14.58 8.27 13.84
C GLY A 243 14.63 8.16 15.36
N ALA A 244 13.60 7.59 15.99
CA ALA A 244 13.60 7.32 17.42
C ALA A 244 14.74 6.40 17.86
N ALA A 245 14.95 5.30 17.13
CA ALA A 245 16.06 4.39 17.41
C ALA A 245 17.42 5.08 17.24
N ARG A 246 17.61 5.89 16.19
CA ARG A 246 18.83 6.71 16.00
C ARG A 246 19.03 7.69 17.16
N GLY A 247 17.97 8.36 17.63
CA GLY A 247 18.03 9.26 18.79
C GLY A 247 18.44 8.55 20.09
N VAL A 248 17.86 7.38 20.37
CA VAL A 248 18.26 6.52 21.50
C VAL A 248 19.75 6.16 21.43
N ARG A 249 20.23 5.79 20.24
CA ARG A 249 21.65 5.43 20.02
C ARG A 249 22.60 6.62 20.18
N LYS A 250 22.24 7.79 19.65
CA LYS A 250 23.04 9.01 19.83
C LYS A 250 23.19 9.40 21.31
N MET A 251 22.17 9.10 22.12
CA MET A 251 22.21 9.30 23.58
C MET A 251 23.03 8.25 24.33
N GLY A 252 23.53 7.20 23.66
CA GLY A 252 24.20 6.07 24.32
C GLY A 252 23.28 5.27 25.24
N MET A 253 21.96 5.29 24.96
CA MET A 253 20.93 4.67 25.78
C MET A 253 20.47 3.32 25.21
N GLU A 254 21.24 2.72 24.29
CA GLU A 254 21.00 1.35 23.85
C GLU A 254 20.97 0.40 25.06
N GLY A 255 19.97 -0.49 25.09
CA GLY A 255 19.75 -1.43 26.19
C GLY A 255 19.11 -0.82 27.45
N GLN A 256 19.00 0.51 27.54
CA GLN A 256 18.26 1.20 28.60
C GLN A 256 16.87 1.61 28.11
N VAL A 257 16.79 2.17 26.91
CA VAL A 257 15.53 2.55 26.25
C VAL A 257 15.23 1.54 25.15
N LYS A 258 14.08 0.90 25.26
CA LYS A 258 13.56 -0.04 24.27
C LYS A 258 12.77 0.71 23.20
N VAL A 259 12.92 0.34 21.94
CA VAL A 259 12.11 0.91 20.85
C VAL A 259 11.15 -0.14 20.31
N VAL A 260 9.93 0.25 20.00
CA VAL A 260 8.99 -0.53 19.18
C VAL A 260 8.40 0.38 18.11
N GLY A 261 7.97 -0.16 16.98
CA GLY A 261 7.46 0.72 15.93
C GLY A 261 6.74 0.03 14.79
N PHE A 262 6.59 0.77 13.71
CA PHE A 262 5.97 0.32 12.47
C PHE A 262 6.99 0.18 11.35
N ASP A 263 6.63 -0.61 10.35
CA ASP A 263 7.37 -0.84 9.10
C ASP A 263 8.66 -1.65 9.29
N ASN A 264 9.35 -1.94 8.18
CA ASN A 264 10.45 -2.92 8.15
C ASN A 264 11.60 -2.52 7.23
N SER A 265 12.05 -1.28 7.32
CA SER A 265 13.25 -0.88 6.59
C SER A 265 14.44 -1.77 6.91
N VAL A 266 15.41 -1.84 5.98
CA VAL A 266 16.64 -2.62 6.20
C VAL A 266 17.33 -2.23 7.51
N GLU A 267 17.35 -0.94 7.85
CA GLU A 267 17.90 -0.45 9.11
C GLU A 267 17.09 -0.94 10.32
N GLN A 268 15.74 -0.92 10.25
CA GLN A 268 14.91 -1.44 11.35
C GLN A 268 15.16 -2.92 11.60
N ILE A 269 15.31 -3.72 10.54
CA ILE A 269 15.57 -5.15 10.67
C ILE A 269 16.93 -5.38 11.37
N GLN A 270 17.97 -4.64 10.96
CA GLN A 270 19.28 -4.70 11.62
C GLN A 270 19.21 -4.27 13.10
N LEU A 271 18.44 -3.22 13.40
CA LEU A 271 18.26 -2.72 14.76
C LEU A 271 17.39 -3.64 15.62
N LEU A 272 16.48 -4.42 15.02
CA LEU A 272 15.73 -5.50 15.66
C LEU A 272 16.67 -6.67 16.01
N GLU A 273 17.54 -7.09 15.09
CA GLU A 273 18.55 -8.11 15.36
C GLU A 273 19.52 -7.69 16.47
N ALA A 274 19.94 -6.42 16.45
CA ALA A 274 20.80 -5.82 17.48
C ALA A 274 20.09 -5.65 18.83
N GLY A 275 18.76 -5.79 18.89
CA GLY A 275 17.96 -5.67 20.11
C GLY A 275 17.69 -4.24 20.56
N VAL A 276 17.85 -3.25 19.67
CA VAL A 276 17.39 -1.87 19.90
C VAL A 276 15.87 -1.81 19.73
N PHE A 277 15.36 -2.32 18.60
CA PHE A 277 13.94 -2.62 18.48
C PHE A 277 13.61 -3.92 19.22
N GLN A 278 12.48 -3.94 19.92
CA GLN A 278 11.94 -5.15 20.54
C GLN A 278 10.89 -5.81 19.65
N GLY A 279 10.20 -5.02 18.85
CA GLY A 279 9.21 -5.50 17.89
C GLY A 279 8.76 -4.39 16.96
N ILE A 280 8.39 -4.78 15.74
CA ILE A 280 7.90 -3.92 14.68
C ILE A 280 6.60 -4.50 14.13
N VAL A 281 5.59 -3.68 13.91
CA VAL A 281 4.40 -4.07 13.15
C VAL A 281 4.63 -3.71 11.69
N ILE A 282 4.77 -4.73 10.86
CA ILE A 282 5.07 -4.58 9.45
C ILE A 282 3.78 -4.53 8.64
N GLN A 283 3.80 -3.73 7.57
CA GLN A 283 2.72 -3.62 6.60
C GLN A 283 3.04 -4.44 5.35
N LYS A 284 2.20 -4.32 4.31
CA LYS A 284 2.46 -4.90 2.99
C LYS A 284 2.39 -3.84 1.88
N PRO A 285 3.32 -2.86 1.85
CA PRO A 285 3.28 -1.75 0.91
C PRO A 285 3.19 -2.19 -0.55
N PHE A 286 3.95 -3.22 -0.93
CA PHE A 286 3.87 -3.80 -2.27
C PHE A 286 2.45 -4.26 -2.63
N ASN A 287 1.77 -4.97 -1.72
CA ASN A 287 0.40 -5.40 -1.93
C ASN A 287 -0.55 -4.20 -2.00
N ILE A 288 -0.35 -3.16 -1.19
CA ILE A 288 -1.16 -1.93 -1.25
C ILE A 288 -1.09 -1.32 -2.66
N GLY A 289 0.12 -1.16 -3.22
CA GLY A 289 0.30 -0.63 -4.56
C GLY A 289 -0.30 -1.52 -5.65
N TYR A 290 0.00 -2.81 -5.61
CA TYR A 290 -0.46 -3.79 -6.60
C TYR A 290 -1.99 -3.92 -6.61
N LEU A 291 -2.59 -4.13 -5.44
CA LEU A 291 -4.05 -4.24 -5.29
C LEU A 291 -4.73 -2.91 -5.55
N GLY A 292 -4.07 -1.78 -5.29
CA GLY A 292 -4.55 -0.45 -5.68
C GLY A 292 -4.80 -0.37 -7.19
N VAL A 293 -3.84 -0.81 -8.02
CA VAL A 293 -4.02 -0.89 -9.47
C VAL A 293 -5.13 -1.86 -9.86
N GLU A 294 -5.18 -3.05 -9.25
CA GLU A 294 -6.26 -4.01 -9.50
C GLU A 294 -7.65 -3.40 -9.26
N GLN A 295 -7.83 -2.70 -8.12
CA GLN A 295 -9.08 -2.02 -7.79
C GLN A 295 -9.36 -0.87 -8.76
N ALA A 296 -8.35 -0.12 -9.20
CA ALA A 296 -8.54 0.94 -10.20
C ALA A 296 -9.07 0.37 -11.52
N VAL A 297 -8.52 -0.75 -12.01
CA VAL A 297 -8.98 -1.41 -13.23
C VAL A 297 -10.41 -1.93 -13.07
N LYS A 298 -10.74 -2.59 -11.95
CA LYS A 298 -12.12 -3.00 -11.66
C LYS A 298 -13.08 -1.82 -11.63
N ALA A 299 -12.67 -0.68 -11.06
CA ALA A 299 -13.48 0.53 -11.00
C ALA A 299 -13.74 1.13 -12.40
N ILE A 300 -12.74 1.08 -13.28
CA ILE A 300 -12.84 1.54 -14.68
C ILE A 300 -13.78 0.62 -15.47
N GLU A 301 -13.65 -0.69 -15.31
CA GLU A 301 -14.43 -1.70 -16.05
C GLU A 301 -15.83 -1.94 -15.48
N GLY A 302 -16.12 -1.38 -14.29
CA GLY A 302 -17.43 -1.53 -13.62
C GLY A 302 -17.63 -2.90 -12.99
N TYR A 303 -16.54 -3.60 -12.65
CA TYR A 303 -16.60 -4.86 -11.94
C TYR A 303 -16.91 -4.65 -10.45
N PRO A 304 -17.53 -5.65 -9.77
CA PRO A 304 -17.71 -5.61 -8.34
C PRO A 304 -16.37 -5.51 -7.59
N MET A 305 -16.36 -4.70 -6.53
CA MET A 305 -15.19 -4.43 -5.70
C MET A 305 -15.57 -4.44 -4.23
N GLU A 306 -14.62 -4.81 -3.39
CA GLU A 306 -14.69 -4.56 -1.95
C GLU A 306 -14.29 -3.12 -1.69
N TYR A 307 -15.10 -2.37 -0.93
CA TYR A 307 -14.83 -0.96 -0.68
C TYR A 307 -13.56 -0.76 0.16
N ASN A 308 -13.38 -1.56 1.23
CA ASN A 308 -12.22 -1.51 2.12
C ASN A 308 -11.46 -2.83 2.03
N LEU A 309 -10.34 -2.84 1.31
CA LEU A 309 -9.47 -4.00 1.17
C LEU A 309 -8.29 -3.90 2.14
N ASP A 310 -8.32 -4.70 3.21
CA ASP A 310 -7.23 -4.78 4.20
C ASP A 310 -6.01 -5.49 3.61
N SER A 311 -4.89 -4.78 3.45
CA SER A 311 -3.61 -5.39 3.03
C SER A 311 -3.00 -6.28 4.11
N GLY A 312 -3.43 -6.11 5.36
CA GLY A 312 -2.97 -6.81 6.54
C GLY A 312 -1.66 -6.26 7.09
N CYS A 313 -1.40 -6.60 8.35
CA CYS A 313 -0.16 -6.31 9.07
C CYS A 313 0.29 -7.54 9.87
N LYS A 314 1.51 -7.48 10.39
CA LYS A 314 2.09 -8.55 11.22
C LYS A 314 3.07 -7.98 12.23
N LEU A 315 2.93 -8.36 13.50
CA LEU A 315 3.99 -8.13 14.48
C LEU A 315 5.18 -9.08 14.25
N ILE A 316 6.36 -8.50 14.06
CA ILE A 316 7.64 -9.17 14.00
C ILE A 316 8.48 -8.81 15.22
N THR A 317 9.07 -9.81 15.84
CA THR A 317 10.01 -9.69 16.94
C THR A 317 11.27 -10.49 16.62
N LYS A 318 12.31 -10.37 17.44
CA LYS A 318 13.54 -11.14 17.26
C LYS A 318 13.31 -12.65 17.32
N GLU A 319 12.28 -13.09 18.04
CA GLU A 319 11.93 -14.50 18.20
C GLU A 319 11.31 -15.12 16.95
N ASN A 320 10.50 -14.36 16.20
CA ASN A 320 9.78 -14.88 15.04
C ASN A 320 10.36 -14.42 13.69
N MET A 321 11.32 -13.50 13.68
CA MET A 321 11.81 -12.92 12.41
C MET A 321 12.42 -13.95 11.46
N TYR A 322 12.97 -15.06 11.97
CA TYR A 322 13.58 -16.13 11.16
C TYR A 322 12.59 -17.20 10.66
N GLU A 323 11.31 -17.09 10.99
CA GLU A 323 10.28 -17.94 10.40
C GLU A 323 10.16 -17.65 8.90
N GLU A 324 10.02 -18.68 8.07
CA GLU A 324 10.06 -18.55 6.60
C GLU A 324 9.00 -17.57 6.07
N GLU A 325 7.79 -17.59 6.64
CA GLU A 325 6.71 -16.66 6.27
C GLU A 325 7.08 -15.20 6.58
N ASN A 326 7.71 -14.96 7.74
CA ASN A 326 8.09 -13.62 8.17
C ASN A 326 9.29 -13.10 7.37
N GLN A 327 10.25 -13.95 7.01
CA GLN A 327 11.38 -13.59 6.14
C GLN A 327 10.91 -13.08 4.77
N ARG A 328 9.87 -13.69 4.19
CA ARG A 328 9.28 -13.23 2.92
C ARG A 328 8.65 -11.83 3.03
N LEU A 329 8.09 -11.50 4.19
CA LEU A 329 7.52 -10.18 4.44
C LEU A 329 8.60 -9.12 4.74
N LEU A 330 9.69 -9.51 5.43
CA LEU A 330 10.81 -8.63 5.75
C LEU A 330 11.69 -8.33 4.53
N TYR A 331 11.82 -9.28 3.60
CA TYR A 331 12.70 -9.17 2.43
C TYR A 331 11.97 -9.48 1.12
N PRO A 332 10.93 -8.71 0.75
CA PRO A 332 10.06 -9.03 -0.39
C PRO A 332 10.78 -9.08 -1.75
N PHE A 333 11.96 -8.45 -1.88
CA PHE A 333 12.71 -8.35 -3.14
C PHE A 333 14.01 -9.18 -3.17
N SER A 334 14.32 -9.93 -2.10
CA SER A 334 15.56 -10.71 -2.00
C SER A 334 15.60 -12.00 -2.86
N GLY A 335 14.50 -12.33 -3.54
CA GLY A 335 14.35 -13.54 -4.37
C GLY A 335 14.80 -13.43 -5.83
N GLN A 336 15.47 -12.35 -6.24
CA GLN A 336 15.91 -12.12 -7.63
C GLN A 336 17.42 -12.28 -7.89
N GLN A 337 18.17 -13.00 -7.04
CA GLN A 337 19.57 -13.34 -7.33
C GLN A 337 19.78 -14.84 -7.60
#